data_AF-A0A3S0ZTN2-F1
#
_entry.id   AF-A0A3S0ZTN2-F1
#
_cell.length_a   1.000
_cell.length_b   1.000
_cell.length_c   1.000
_cell.angle_alpha   90.00
_cell.angle_beta   90.00
_cell.angle_gamma   90.00
#
_symmetry.space_group_name_H-M   'P 1'
#
loop_
_entity.id
_entity.type
_entity.pdbx_description
1 polymer ?
#
loop_
_entity_poly.entity_id
_entity_poly.type
_entity_poly.pdbx_seq_one_letter_code
_entity_poly.pdbx_strand_id
1 'polypeptide(L)'
;TLDTPIQSFYPEFRVTDDLRSRTANFRDLLAHRMGIPGHFKPLLAGFPKGLTRDEFVRSMAHMPTWLSFRGKFRYNNYMYTVAAHVIEKMSNGRTWESLVKDLLLVPLNMSATGFFVEPGGGEGTGGNHSNHSNHSTVAGDTDKTSYDTTIPDFASSCALIGGAPRDVSPDLWLSIIPCGPAGAIYSNAEDMAKWMKFQLSSGRASTDASIDLDPSVIRATWEPSMLAMTPKKDKWRPTDPVSHVTYGYGLGWVSADYRGFRQVFHTGSYITHSSRLWLFPDLDVGIFLTVNGPQKNQAKTKLIQSVMYYAADELLGLPHWFDATSACTEPPAPRWGPSNVPLRNKEKSEPHGTANPGSLYGGSFNRSLVSHGNQ
;
A
#
# COMPACT_ATOMS: atom_id res chain seq x y z
N THR A 1 15.37 -16.33 -13.13
CA THR A 1 15.34 -16.09 -11.67
C THR A 1 15.05 -14.61 -11.42
N LEU A 2 14.88 -14.16 -10.17
CA LEU A 2 14.72 -12.73 -9.85
C LEU A 2 15.92 -11.87 -10.24
N ASP A 3 17.08 -12.50 -10.42
CA ASP A 3 18.35 -11.84 -10.72
C ASP A 3 18.69 -11.86 -12.22
N THR A 4 17.86 -12.52 -13.05
CA THR A 4 17.97 -12.48 -14.51
C THR A 4 17.69 -11.07 -15.04
N PRO A 5 18.51 -10.53 -15.96
CA PRO A 5 18.28 -9.21 -16.53
C PRO A 5 16.88 -9.04 -17.15
N ILE A 6 16.25 -7.89 -16.93
CA ILE A 6 14.92 -7.58 -17.49
C ILE A 6 14.92 -7.68 -19.01
N GLN A 7 16.01 -7.28 -19.68
CA GLN A 7 16.14 -7.37 -21.14
C GLN A 7 16.10 -8.80 -21.68
N SER A 8 16.30 -9.83 -20.85
CA SER A 8 16.10 -11.22 -21.26
C SER A 8 14.62 -11.57 -21.48
N PHE A 9 13.69 -10.82 -20.87
CA PHE A 9 12.25 -11.01 -21.00
C PHE A 9 11.58 -9.91 -21.83
N TYR A 10 12.11 -8.68 -21.76
CA TYR A 10 11.62 -7.53 -22.51
C TYR A 10 12.81 -6.77 -23.13
N PRO A 11 13.29 -7.18 -24.32
CA PRO A 11 14.48 -6.62 -24.96
C PRO A 11 14.41 -5.12 -25.27
N GLU A 12 13.22 -4.51 -25.23
CA GLU A 12 12.98 -3.08 -25.41
C GLU A 12 13.20 -2.26 -24.13
N PHE A 13 13.35 -2.88 -22.95
CA PHE A 13 13.55 -2.17 -21.69
C PHE A 13 14.78 -1.26 -21.76
N ARG A 14 14.58 0.06 -21.62
CA ARG A 14 15.66 1.05 -21.57
C ARG A 14 15.37 2.08 -20.49
N VAL A 15 16.45 2.52 -19.86
CA VAL A 15 16.55 3.76 -19.08
C VAL A 15 17.76 4.54 -19.60
N THR A 16 17.90 5.81 -19.24
CA THR A 16 18.97 6.67 -19.80
C THR A 16 20.40 6.15 -19.54
N ASP A 17 20.58 5.27 -18.56
CA ASP A 17 21.88 4.64 -18.24
C ASP A 17 21.96 3.22 -18.84
N ASP A 18 22.99 2.98 -19.66
CA ASP A 18 23.20 1.72 -20.39
C ASP A 18 23.51 0.52 -19.49
N LEU A 19 24.20 0.74 -18.37
CA LEU A 19 24.51 -0.33 -17.43
C LEU A 19 23.22 -0.80 -16.74
N ARG A 20 22.41 0.14 -16.26
CA ARG A 20 21.09 -0.14 -15.66
C ARG A 20 20.18 -0.85 -16.65
N SER A 21 20.12 -0.36 -17.89
CA SER A 21 19.31 -0.98 -18.94
C SER A 21 19.67 -2.45 -19.14
N ARG A 22 20.96 -2.77 -19.25
CA ARG A 22 21.45 -4.12 -19.54
C ARG A 22 21.44 -5.08 -18.34
N THR A 23 21.51 -4.56 -17.12
CA THR A 23 21.80 -5.40 -15.94
C THR A 23 20.76 -5.33 -14.84
N ALA A 24 19.78 -4.42 -14.91
CA ALA A 24 18.66 -4.41 -13.97
C ALA A 24 17.86 -5.70 -14.05
N ASN A 25 17.37 -6.15 -12.91
CA ASN A 25 16.58 -7.36 -12.74
C ASN A 25 15.36 -7.09 -11.85
N PHE A 26 14.49 -8.09 -11.65
CA PHE A 26 13.28 -7.91 -10.84
C PHE A 26 13.57 -7.49 -9.41
N ARG A 27 14.67 -7.98 -8.81
CA ARG A 27 15.10 -7.55 -7.48
C ARG A 27 15.41 -6.05 -7.44
N ASP A 28 16.05 -5.51 -8.48
CA ASP A 28 16.35 -4.09 -8.54
C ASP A 28 15.11 -3.21 -8.69
N LEU A 29 14.14 -3.67 -9.48
CA LEU A 29 12.86 -2.99 -9.69
C LEU A 29 12.04 -2.95 -8.39
N LEU A 30 11.85 -4.11 -7.76
CA LEU A 30 10.96 -4.31 -6.61
C LEU A 30 11.57 -3.87 -5.28
N ALA A 31 12.90 -3.72 -5.19
CA ALA A 31 13.59 -3.26 -3.99
C ALA A 31 14.12 -1.81 -4.07
N HIS A 32 13.62 -1.02 -5.04
CA HIS A 32 13.96 0.40 -5.18
C HIS A 32 15.46 0.71 -5.36
N ARG A 33 16.15 -0.15 -6.13
CA ARG A 33 17.60 -0.10 -6.33
C ARG A 33 18.01 0.60 -7.63
N MET A 34 17.03 1.08 -8.40
CA MET A 34 17.27 1.69 -9.71
C MET A 34 17.92 3.07 -9.64
N GLY A 35 17.82 3.79 -8.51
CA GLY A 35 18.36 5.15 -8.39
C GLY A 35 17.70 6.18 -9.32
N ILE A 36 16.48 5.88 -9.78
CA ILE A 36 15.63 6.71 -10.64
C ILE A 36 14.57 7.42 -9.77
N PRO A 37 14.28 8.71 -9.98
CA PRO A 37 13.22 9.42 -9.26
C PRO A 37 11.83 8.79 -9.46
N GLY A 38 11.02 8.74 -8.40
CA GLY A 38 9.66 8.18 -8.43
C GLY A 38 8.54 9.12 -8.87
N HIS A 39 8.86 10.29 -9.44
CA HIS A 39 7.96 11.34 -9.94
C HIS A 39 6.51 11.31 -9.40
N PHE A 40 6.30 11.96 -8.25
CA PHE A 40 5.00 11.98 -7.56
C PHE A 40 3.97 12.92 -8.20
N LYS A 41 4.42 13.97 -8.91
CA LYS A 41 3.50 14.99 -9.48
C LYS A 41 2.57 14.44 -10.57
N PRO A 42 3.03 13.63 -11.54
CA PRO A 42 2.13 13.01 -12.51
C PRO A 42 1.07 12.10 -11.87
N LEU A 43 1.40 11.38 -10.80
CA LEU A 43 0.44 10.54 -10.07
C LEU A 43 -0.71 11.35 -9.45
N LEU A 44 -0.47 12.63 -9.12
CA LEU A 44 -1.48 13.55 -8.61
C LEU A 44 -2.22 14.32 -9.71
N ALA A 45 -1.52 14.68 -10.79
CA ALA A 45 -2.07 15.48 -11.89
C ALA A 45 -2.83 14.63 -12.91
N GLY A 46 -2.64 13.31 -12.88
CA GLY A 46 -3.10 12.38 -13.90
C GLY A 46 -2.10 12.23 -15.04
N PHE A 47 -2.22 11.13 -15.76
CA PHE A 47 -1.51 10.88 -17.01
C PHE A 47 -2.38 11.27 -18.21
N PRO A 48 -1.80 11.46 -19.41
CA PRO A 48 -2.57 11.62 -20.64
C PRO A 48 -3.58 10.47 -20.80
N LYS A 49 -4.82 10.81 -21.18
CA LYS A 49 -5.87 9.81 -21.44
C LYS A 49 -5.42 8.85 -22.54
N GLY A 50 -5.63 7.55 -22.34
CA GLY A 50 -5.27 6.51 -23.32
C GLY A 50 -3.78 6.19 -23.37
N LEU A 51 -2.96 6.72 -22.45
CA LEU A 51 -1.57 6.30 -22.32
C LEU A 51 -1.50 4.84 -21.91
N THR A 52 -1.02 3.99 -22.81
CA THR A 52 -0.88 2.56 -22.55
C THR A 52 0.27 2.27 -21.58
N ARG A 53 0.20 1.12 -20.90
CA ARG A 53 1.29 0.65 -20.02
C ARG A 53 2.60 0.46 -20.79
N ASP A 54 2.52 0.02 -22.04
CA ASP A 54 3.67 -0.17 -22.93
C ASP A 54 4.34 1.16 -23.28
N GLU A 55 3.57 2.18 -23.68
CA GLU A 55 4.09 3.54 -23.91
C GLU A 55 4.69 4.13 -22.64
N PHE A 56 4.03 3.93 -21.49
CA PHE A 56 4.56 4.36 -20.20
C PHE A 56 5.91 3.70 -19.89
N VAL A 57 6.04 2.38 -20.08
CA VAL A 57 7.30 1.67 -19.84
C VAL A 57 8.38 2.10 -20.82
N ARG A 58 8.07 2.29 -22.11
CA ARG A 58 9.03 2.83 -23.09
C ARG A 58 9.51 4.23 -22.72
N SER A 59 8.65 5.06 -22.14
CA SER A 59 9.02 6.41 -21.69
C SER A 59 10.13 6.42 -20.62
N MET A 60 10.35 5.29 -19.94
CA MET A 60 11.45 5.15 -18.96
C MET A 60 12.83 5.36 -19.58
N ALA A 61 12.98 5.22 -20.90
CA ALA A 61 14.21 5.55 -21.64
C ALA A 61 14.67 7.01 -21.43
N HIS A 62 13.73 7.91 -21.13
CA HIS A 62 13.98 9.33 -20.94
C HIS A 62 14.12 9.75 -19.47
N MET A 63 14.06 8.79 -18.53
CA MET A 63 14.07 9.09 -17.11
C MET A 63 15.49 9.35 -16.60
N PRO A 64 15.74 10.51 -15.96
CA PRO A 64 17.07 10.85 -15.45
C PRO A 64 17.48 9.93 -14.31
N THR A 65 18.77 9.81 -14.07
CA THR A 65 19.33 9.09 -12.92
C THR A 65 19.71 10.08 -11.82
N TRP A 66 19.29 9.81 -10.58
CA TRP A 66 19.54 10.73 -9.45
C TRP A 66 20.54 10.16 -8.45
N LEU A 67 20.51 8.84 -8.24
CA LEU A 67 21.37 8.16 -7.28
C LEU A 67 22.11 7.00 -7.94
N SER A 68 23.12 6.49 -7.23
CA SER A 68 23.89 5.31 -7.60
C SER A 68 22.98 4.08 -7.76
N PHE A 69 23.14 3.36 -8.86
CA PHE A 69 22.48 2.07 -9.09
C PHE A 69 22.89 1.07 -8.01
N ARG A 70 21.93 0.37 -7.38
CA ARG A 70 22.09 -0.58 -6.27
C ARG A 70 22.71 -0.05 -4.98
N GLY A 71 23.25 1.16 -4.98
CA GLY A 71 23.95 1.75 -3.83
C GLY A 71 23.08 2.61 -2.91
N LYS A 72 21.93 3.12 -3.38
CA LYS A 72 21.05 3.97 -2.56
C LYS A 72 19.58 3.69 -2.81
N PHE A 73 18.81 3.60 -1.72
CA PHE A 73 17.37 3.45 -1.76
C PHE A 73 16.71 4.69 -2.37
N ARG A 74 15.89 4.49 -3.40
CA ARG A 74 15.02 5.54 -3.95
C ARG A 74 13.66 4.96 -4.29
N TYR A 75 12.69 5.25 -3.43
CA TYR A 75 11.29 4.89 -3.67
C TYR A 75 10.83 5.36 -5.05
N ASN A 76 10.25 4.44 -5.81
CA ASN A 76 9.84 4.65 -7.20
C ASN A 76 8.66 3.74 -7.56
N ASN A 77 7.48 4.34 -7.75
CA ASN A 77 6.27 3.63 -8.16
C ASN A 77 6.40 3.02 -9.56
N TYR A 78 7.11 3.68 -10.47
CA TYR A 78 7.14 3.32 -11.89
C TYR A 78 7.82 1.98 -12.11
N MET A 79 8.74 1.58 -11.23
CA MET A 79 9.43 0.29 -11.34
C MET A 79 8.51 -0.90 -11.04
N TYR A 80 7.43 -0.71 -10.27
CA TYR A 80 6.39 -1.73 -10.13
C TYR A 80 5.58 -1.87 -11.42
N THR A 81 5.31 -0.76 -12.11
CA THR A 81 4.66 -0.79 -13.44
C THR A 81 5.54 -1.50 -14.47
N VAL A 82 6.84 -1.21 -14.48
CA VAL A 82 7.81 -1.90 -15.35
C VAL A 82 7.83 -3.40 -15.03
N ALA A 83 7.92 -3.78 -13.74
CA ALA A 83 7.93 -5.17 -13.34
C ALA A 83 6.65 -5.90 -13.79
N ALA A 84 5.48 -5.31 -13.55
CA ALA A 84 4.21 -5.85 -14.00
C ALA A 84 4.17 -6.01 -15.52
N HIS A 85 4.52 -4.98 -16.30
CA HIS A 85 4.53 -5.05 -17.76
C HIS A 85 5.43 -6.17 -18.30
N VAL A 86 6.61 -6.35 -17.73
CA VAL A 86 7.51 -7.45 -18.12
C VAL A 86 6.87 -8.81 -17.81
N ILE A 87 6.19 -8.96 -16.67
CA ILE A 87 5.44 -10.17 -16.32
C ILE A 87 4.28 -10.40 -17.30
N GLU A 88 3.58 -9.36 -17.74
CA GLU A 88 2.53 -9.46 -18.76
C GLU A 88 3.08 -10.01 -20.08
N LYS A 89 4.23 -9.49 -20.53
CA LYS A 89 4.93 -10.00 -21.73
C LYS A 89 5.37 -11.46 -21.57
N MET A 90 5.81 -11.85 -20.37
CA MET A 90 6.16 -13.25 -20.06
C MET A 90 4.94 -14.18 -20.01
N SER A 91 3.75 -13.62 -19.75
CA SER A 91 2.51 -14.38 -19.54
C SER A 91 1.64 -14.45 -20.80
N ASN A 92 2.26 -14.42 -21.99
CA ASN A 92 1.57 -14.40 -23.28
C ASN A 92 0.51 -13.29 -23.39
N GLY A 93 0.77 -12.13 -22.79
CA GLY A 93 -0.11 -10.95 -22.87
C GLY A 93 -1.22 -10.90 -21.83
N ARG A 94 -1.31 -11.84 -20.88
CA ARG A 94 -2.22 -11.71 -19.73
C ARG A 94 -1.89 -10.43 -18.95
N THR A 95 -2.91 -9.66 -18.58
CA THR A 95 -2.72 -8.43 -17.81
C THR A 95 -2.35 -8.74 -16.36
N TRP A 96 -1.66 -7.82 -15.69
CA TRP A 96 -1.29 -7.99 -14.28
C TRP A 96 -2.52 -8.09 -13.39
N GLU A 97 -3.62 -7.42 -13.73
CA GLU A 97 -4.90 -7.53 -13.03
C GLU A 97 -5.42 -8.97 -13.09
N SER A 98 -5.42 -9.59 -14.28
CA SER A 98 -5.84 -10.99 -14.46
C SER A 98 -4.92 -11.95 -13.72
N LEU A 99 -3.61 -11.71 -13.76
CA LEU A 99 -2.63 -12.55 -13.07
C LEU A 99 -2.79 -12.48 -11.56
N VAL A 100 -2.91 -11.28 -10.98
CA VAL A 100 -3.13 -11.11 -9.53
C VAL A 100 -4.49 -11.69 -9.13
N LYS A 101 -5.54 -11.49 -9.93
CA LYS A 101 -6.85 -12.08 -9.65
C LYS A 101 -6.79 -13.60 -9.61
N ASP A 102 -6.27 -14.23 -10.65
CA ASP A 102 -6.32 -15.68 -10.82
C ASP A 102 -5.30 -16.42 -9.95
N LEU A 103 -4.11 -15.84 -9.75
CA LEU A 103 -3.04 -16.48 -8.99
C LEU A 103 -3.12 -16.16 -7.50
N LEU A 104 -3.85 -15.13 -7.08
CA LEU A 104 -3.86 -14.70 -5.68
C LEU A 104 -5.27 -14.46 -5.15
N LEU A 105 -6.03 -13.52 -5.71
CA LEU A 105 -7.30 -13.09 -5.10
C LEU A 105 -8.34 -14.21 -5.08
N VAL A 106 -8.52 -14.93 -6.19
CA VAL A 106 -9.45 -16.05 -6.29
C VAL A 106 -9.02 -17.21 -5.37
N PRO A 107 -7.76 -17.69 -5.40
CA PRO A 107 -7.29 -18.73 -4.48
C PRO A 107 -7.39 -18.37 -2.99
N LEU A 108 -7.33 -17.09 -2.63
CA LEU A 108 -7.46 -16.60 -1.25
C LEU A 108 -8.89 -16.18 -0.87
N ASN A 109 -9.86 -16.38 -1.78
CA ASN A 109 -11.25 -15.97 -1.58
C ASN A 109 -11.40 -14.48 -1.21
N MET A 110 -10.60 -13.61 -1.84
CA MET A 110 -10.62 -12.16 -1.64
C MET A 110 -11.62 -11.48 -2.60
N SER A 111 -12.91 -11.77 -2.43
CA SER A 111 -13.97 -11.37 -3.37
C SER A 111 -14.33 -9.88 -3.35
N ALA A 112 -13.92 -9.14 -2.32
CA ALA A 112 -14.12 -7.69 -2.19
C ALA A 112 -12.86 -6.89 -2.55
N THR A 113 -11.87 -7.56 -3.15
CA THR A 113 -10.60 -6.97 -3.58
C THR A 113 -10.53 -6.90 -5.09
N GLY A 114 -10.14 -5.75 -5.63
CA GLY A 114 -10.11 -5.53 -7.07
C GLY A 114 -9.17 -4.39 -7.47
N PHE A 115 -9.35 -3.90 -8.69
CA PHE A 115 -8.47 -2.92 -9.31
C PHE A 115 -9.26 -1.74 -9.87
N PHE A 116 -8.69 -0.53 -9.77
CA PHE A 116 -9.11 0.58 -10.62
C PHE A 116 -8.45 0.43 -12.00
N VAL A 117 -9.26 0.30 -13.05
CA VAL A 117 -8.82 0.15 -14.45
C VAL A 117 -9.46 1.24 -15.33
N GLU A 118 -8.94 1.51 -16.52
CA GLU A 118 -9.61 2.43 -17.46
C GLU A 118 -10.85 1.75 -18.09
N PRO A 119 -11.96 2.49 -18.32
CA PRO A 119 -13.11 1.95 -19.04
C PRO A 119 -12.69 1.47 -20.45
N GLY A 120 -12.90 0.18 -20.75
CA GLY A 120 -12.51 -0.42 -22.03
C GLY A 120 -11.02 -0.78 -22.16
N GLY A 121 -10.20 -0.51 -21.15
CA GLY A 121 -8.75 -0.81 -21.12
C GLY A 121 -8.40 -2.21 -20.65
N GLY A 122 -9.39 -3.05 -20.35
CA GLY A 122 -9.18 -4.50 -20.26
C GLY A 122 -9.08 -5.06 -21.67
N GLU A 123 -7.89 -5.03 -22.28
CA GLU A 123 -7.63 -5.91 -23.42
C GLU A 123 -7.77 -7.36 -22.94
N GLY A 124 -8.98 -7.92 -23.10
CA GLY A 124 -9.25 -9.34 -22.97
C GLY A 124 -9.65 -9.87 -21.59
N THR A 125 -10.64 -9.30 -20.90
CA THR A 125 -11.44 -10.10 -19.95
C THR A 125 -12.64 -10.71 -20.67
N GLY A 126 -12.37 -11.70 -21.51
CA GLY A 126 -13.39 -12.64 -21.96
C GLY A 126 -13.78 -13.54 -20.78
N GLY A 127 -14.72 -13.08 -19.96
CA GLY A 127 -15.32 -13.84 -18.87
C GLY A 127 -16.79 -13.47 -18.78
N ASN A 128 -17.64 -14.39 -19.25
CA ASN A 128 -19.11 -14.33 -19.13
C ASN A 128 -19.53 -13.95 -17.71
N HIS A 129 -20.01 -12.72 -17.51
CA HIS A 129 -20.98 -12.46 -16.45
C HIS A 129 -22.36 -12.73 -17.02
N SER A 130 -22.88 -13.92 -16.70
CA SER A 130 -24.27 -14.29 -16.93
C SER A 130 -25.21 -13.28 -16.27
N ASN A 131 -25.99 -12.61 -17.11
CA ASN A 131 -27.15 -11.79 -16.75
C ASN A 131 -28.11 -12.54 -15.82
N HIS A 132 -28.27 -12.03 -14.60
CA HIS A 132 -29.50 -12.07 -13.78
C HIS A 132 -29.34 -10.91 -12.79
N SER A 133 -30.24 -9.93 -12.59
CA SER A 133 -31.60 -9.65 -13.06
C SER A 133 -31.97 -8.23 -12.56
N ASN A 134 -32.67 -7.45 -13.41
CA ASN A 134 -33.60 -6.36 -13.11
C ASN A 134 -33.28 -5.31 -12.00
N HIS A 135 -32.95 -4.08 -12.42
CA HIS A 135 -33.71 -2.90 -11.99
C HIS A 135 -33.57 -1.70 -12.96
N SER A 136 -34.73 -1.29 -13.48
CA SER A 136 -35.16 0.00 -14.04
C SER A 136 -34.11 1.04 -14.48
N THR A 137 -33.98 1.18 -15.79
CA THR A 137 -33.31 2.28 -16.52
C THR A 137 -34.01 3.63 -16.30
N VAL A 138 -33.27 4.64 -15.84
CA VAL A 138 -33.54 6.04 -16.17
C VAL A 138 -32.59 6.42 -17.30
N ALA A 139 -33.17 6.85 -18.42
CA ALA A 139 -32.44 7.21 -19.63
C ALA A 139 -31.59 8.46 -19.40
N GLY A 140 -30.28 8.35 -19.65
CA GLY A 140 -29.36 9.49 -19.62
C GLY A 140 -27.91 9.19 -19.22
N ASP A 141 -27.54 7.94 -18.91
CA ASP A 141 -26.23 7.63 -18.34
C ASP A 141 -25.25 7.04 -19.37
N THR A 142 -24.37 7.90 -19.89
CA THR A 142 -23.24 7.50 -20.76
C THR A 142 -21.92 7.37 -19.99
N ASP A 143 -21.89 7.39 -18.65
CA ASP A 143 -20.65 7.25 -17.89
C ASP A 143 -20.50 5.86 -17.26
N LYS A 144 -19.87 4.97 -18.03
CA LYS A 144 -19.39 3.67 -17.55
C LYS A 144 -18.20 3.88 -16.63
N THR A 145 -18.45 3.99 -15.33
CA THR A 145 -17.39 3.93 -14.31
C THR A 145 -16.74 2.55 -14.27
N SER A 146 -15.43 2.50 -14.06
CA SER A 146 -14.55 1.34 -14.24
C SER A 146 -14.11 0.67 -12.93
N TYR A 147 -14.98 0.71 -11.92
CA TYR A 147 -14.85 0.00 -10.65
C TYR A 147 -16.19 -0.63 -10.29
N ASP A 148 -16.17 -1.68 -9.47
CA ASP A 148 -17.38 -2.45 -9.17
C ASP A 148 -18.32 -1.65 -8.25
N THR A 149 -19.37 -1.08 -8.84
CA THR A 149 -20.41 -0.31 -8.13
C THR A 149 -21.38 -1.19 -7.35
N THR A 150 -21.25 -2.52 -7.44
CA THR A 150 -22.07 -3.47 -6.67
C THR A 150 -21.52 -3.75 -5.28
N ILE A 151 -20.31 -3.24 -4.96
CA ILE A 151 -19.72 -3.38 -3.63
C ILE A 151 -20.51 -2.53 -2.62
N PRO A 152 -21.22 -3.15 -1.65
CA PRO A 152 -21.89 -2.40 -0.59
C PRO A 152 -20.85 -1.71 0.30
N ASP A 153 -21.17 -0.51 0.79
CA ASP A 153 -20.31 0.26 1.72
C ASP A 153 -18.92 0.63 1.16
N PHE A 154 -18.84 0.93 -0.14
CA PHE A 154 -17.61 1.43 -0.74
C PHE A 154 -17.23 2.79 -0.16
N ALA A 155 -16.08 2.86 0.52
CA ALA A 155 -15.61 4.09 1.16
C ALA A 155 -15.44 5.21 0.11
N SER A 156 -16.31 6.22 0.17
CA SER A 156 -16.25 7.32 -0.79
C SER A 156 -14.93 8.09 -0.67
N SER A 157 -14.41 8.51 -1.82
CA SER A 157 -13.30 9.45 -1.85
C SER A 157 -13.79 10.81 -1.35
N CYS A 158 -13.14 11.37 -0.33
CA CYS A 158 -13.50 12.67 0.26
C CYS A 158 -12.31 13.64 0.24
N ALA A 159 -12.54 14.89 -0.17
CA ALA A 159 -11.54 15.96 -0.23
C ALA A 159 -12.10 17.30 0.29
N LEU A 160 -11.21 18.22 0.71
CA LEU A 160 -11.63 19.59 1.03
C LEU A 160 -11.79 20.42 -0.26
N ILE A 161 -13.00 20.85 -0.56
CA ILE A 161 -13.32 21.76 -1.68
C ILE A 161 -13.94 23.03 -1.09
N GLY A 162 -13.25 24.17 -1.26
CA GLY A 162 -13.68 25.44 -0.67
C GLY A 162 -13.65 25.43 0.87
N GLY A 163 -12.81 24.59 1.48
CA GLY A 163 -12.69 24.46 2.94
C GLY A 163 -13.68 23.49 3.59
N ALA A 164 -14.63 22.93 2.84
CA ALA A 164 -15.59 21.94 3.34
C ALA A 164 -15.27 20.54 2.78
N PRO A 165 -15.47 19.46 3.56
CA PRO A 165 -15.45 18.09 3.05
C PRO A 165 -16.50 17.92 1.95
N ARG A 166 -16.09 17.36 0.82
CA ARG A 166 -16.99 16.95 -0.25
C ARG A 166 -16.56 15.59 -0.76
N ASP A 167 -17.54 14.76 -1.10
CA ASP A 167 -17.28 13.57 -1.89
C ASP A 167 -16.74 13.99 -3.26
N VAL A 168 -15.75 13.25 -3.73
CA VAL A 168 -15.15 13.42 -5.05
C VAL A 168 -15.33 12.15 -5.86
N SER A 169 -15.50 12.31 -7.18
CA SER A 169 -15.69 11.19 -8.07
C SER A 169 -14.59 10.15 -7.88
N PRO A 170 -14.94 8.86 -7.80
CA PRO A 170 -13.96 7.78 -7.87
C PRO A 170 -13.14 7.78 -9.16
N ASP A 171 -13.52 8.52 -10.21
CA ASP A 171 -12.67 8.75 -11.39
C ASP A 171 -11.33 9.39 -11.04
N LEU A 172 -11.23 10.06 -9.89
CA LEU A 172 -9.96 10.52 -9.35
C LEU A 172 -8.94 9.38 -9.32
N TRP A 173 -9.35 8.15 -9.00
CA TRP A 173 -8.48 6.98 -8.97
C TRP A 173 -7.86 6.64 -10.32
N LEU A 174 -8.49 7.03 -11.43
CA LEU A 174 -7.91 6.85 -12.77
C LEU A 174 -6.65 7.70 -12.96
N SER A 175 -6.40 8.70 -12.10
CA SER A 175 -5.16 9.48 -12.13
C SER A 175 -3.90 8.65 -11.89
N ILE A 176 -4.03 7.46 -11.28
CA ILE A 176 -2.87 6.58 -11.06
C ILE A 176 -2.55 5.71 -12.28
N ILE A 177 -3.46 5.58 -13.25
CA ILE A 177 -3.25 4.76 -14.45
C ILE A 177 -2.30 5.51 -15.41
N PRO A 178 -1.24 4.87 -15.92
CA PRO A 178 -0.97 3.44 -16.01
C PRO A 178 -0.13 2.84 -14.85
N CYS A 179 0.19 3.59 -13.81
CA CYS A 179 0.90 3.11 -12.62
C CYS A 179 0.05 2.24 -11.66
N GLY A 180 -0.99 1.59 -12.18
CA GLY A 180 -1.89 0.73 -11.40
C GLY A 180 -1.19 -0.32 -10.52
N PRO A 181 -0.17 -1.05 -11.01
CA PRO A 181 0.58 -2.02 -10.20
C PRO A 181 1.22 -1.46 -8.92
N ALA A 182 1.42 -0.14 -8.85
CA ALA A 182 2.02 0.50 -7.68
C ALA A 182 0.99 0.90 -6.59
N GLY A 183 -0.32 0.89 -6.88
CA GLY A 183 -1.30 1.38 -5.92
C GLY A 183 -2.78 1.44 -6.32
N ALA A 184 -3.21 0.75 -7.39
CA ALA A 184 -4.61 0.73 -7.83
C ALA A 184 -5.46 -0.41 -7.25
N ILE A 185 -4.93 -1.18 -6.30
CA ILE A 185 -5.71 -2.22 -5.61
C ILE A 185 -6.59 -1.55 -4.55
N TYR A 186 -7.88 -1.88 -4.55
CA TYR A 186 -8.78 -1.63 -3.43
C TYR A 186 -9.14 -2.95 -2.74
N SER A 187 -9.44 -2.90 -1.45
CA SER A 187 -9.78 -4.07 -0.63
C SER A 187 -10.54 -3.62 0.63
N ASN A 188 -10.94 -4.57 1.46
CA ASN A 188 -11.57 -4.34 2.76
C ASN A 188 -10.79 -5.05 3.89
N ALA A 189 -11.23 -4.86 5.14
CA ALA A 189 -10.55 -5.46 6.29
C ALA A 189 -10.59 -6.99 6.31
N GLU A 190 -11.69 -7.60 5.81
CA GLU A 190 -11.88 -9.04 5.81
C GLU A 190 -10.92 -9.74 4.83
N ASP A 191 -10.84 -9.25 3.60
CA ASP A 191 -9.95 -9.78 2.58
C ASP A 191 -8.48 -9.53 2.94
N MET A 192 -8.17 -8.35 3.49
CA MET A 192 -6.82 -8.09 3.99
C MET A 192 -6.45 -9.01 5.16
N ALA A 193 -7.40 -9.45 5.98
CA ALA A 193 -7.13 -10.47 6.99
C ALA A 193 -6.78 -11.83 6.36
N LYS A 194 -7.41 -12.22 5.25
CA LYS A 194 -7.06 -13.44 4.48
C LYS A 194 -5.63 -13.32 3.91
N TRP A 195 -5.29 -12.18 3.32
CA TRP A 195 -3.94 -11.90 2.83
C TRP A 195 -2.89 -11.93 3.94
N MET A 196 -3.16 -11.33 5.10
CA MET A 196 -2.26 -11.36 6.26
C MET A 196 -2.03 -12.80 6.74
N LYS A 197 -3.08 -13.60 6.87
CA LYS A 197 -2.97 -15.02 7.26
C LYS A 197 -2.12 -15.81 6.26
N PHE A 198 -2.34 -15.60 4.95
CA PHE A 198 -1.53 -16.24 3.91
C PHE A 198 -0.04 -15.86 3.99
N GLN A 199 0.25 -14.59 4.29
CA GLN A 199 1.61 -14.12 4.48
C GLN A 199 2.27 -14.76 5.70
N LEU A 200 1.57 -14.78 6.84
CA LEU A 200 2.09 -15.33 8.09
C LEU A 200 2.21 -16.87 8.06
N SER A 201 1.35 -17.56 7.28
CA SER A 201 1.48 -19.00 7.00
C SER A 201 2.64 -19.34 6.07
N SER A 202 3.45 -18.36 5.66
CA SER A 202 4.52 -18.49 4.67
C SER A 202 4.02 -18.99 3.31
N GLY A 203 2.82 -18.58 2.92
CA GLY A 203 2.24 -18.88 1.61
C GLY A 203 1.59 -20.26 1.51
N ARG A 204 1.36 -20.91 2.66
CA ARG A 204 0.78 -22.26 2.70
C ARG A 204 -0.73 -22.22 2.53
N ALA A 205 -1.24 -23.25 1.86
CA ALA A 205 -2.68 -23.49 1.74
C ALA A 205 -3.35 -23.66 3.12
N SER A 206 -4.63 -23.33 3.17
CA SER A 206 -5.48 -23.49 4.35
C SER A 206 -6.91 -23.84 3.92
N THR A 207 -7.84 -24.02 4.86
CA THR A 207 -9.26 -24.21 4.52
C THR A 207 -9.82 -23.05 3.69
N ASP A 208 -9.24 -21.86 3.85
CA ASP A 208 -9.71 -20.62 3.25
C ASP A 208 -8.80 -20.17 2.08
N ALA A 209 -7.74 -20.94 1.76
CA ALA A 209 -6.74 -20.60 0.74
C ALA A 209 -6.29 -21.85 -0.05
N SER A 210 -6.57 -21.88 -1.36
CA SER A 210 -6.21 -23.01 -2.24
C SER A 210 -4.84 -22.89 -2.92
N ILE A 211 -4.11 -21.81 -2.64
CA ILE A 211 -2.73 -21.59 -3.10
C ILE A 211 -1.73 -22.12 -2.07
N ASP A 212 -0.75 -22.91 -2.55
CA ASP A 212 0.36 -23.41 -1.74
C ASP A 212 1.68 -23.04 -2.43
N LEU A 213 2.45 -22.14 -1.81
CA LEU A 213 3.75 -21.69 -2.29
C LEU A 213 4.87 -22.37 -1.48
N ASP A 214 6.01 -22.59 -2.13
CA ASP A 214 7.23 -22.89 -1.37
C ASP A 214 7.51 -21.71 -0.41
N PRO A 215 7.70 -21.96 0.91
CA PRO A 215 7.95 -20.90 1.89
C PRO A 215 9.15 -19.98 1.54
N SER A 216 10.09 -20.45 0.72
CA SER A 216 11.17 -19.61 0.18
C SER A 216 10.66 -18.43 -0.65
N VAL A 217 9.49 -18.54 -1.29
CA VAL A 217 8.90 -17.45 -2.08
C VAL A 217 8.52 -16.29 -1.18
N ILE A 218 7.72 -16.52 -0.13
CA ILE A 218 7.33 -15.47 0.82
C ILE A 218 8.56 -14.90 1.53
N ARG A 219 9.47 -15.77 2.00
CA ARG A 219 10.72 -15.32 2.64
C ARG A 219 11.55 -14.42 1.73
N ALA A 220 11.69 -14.77 0.45
CA ALA A 220 12.43 -13.96 -0.52
C ALA A 220 11.80 -12.57 -0.74
N THR A 221 10.47 -12.42 -0.56
CA THR A 221 9.84 -11.09 -0.63
C THR A 221 10.15 -10.21 0.59
N TRP A 222 10.32 -10.81 1.76
CA TRP A 222 10.64 -10.07 2.99
C TRP A 222 12.13 -9.81 3.17
N GLU A 223 12.98 -10.63 2.55
CA GLU A 223 14.43 -10.52 2.68
C GLU A 223 14.94 -9.18 2.11
N PRO A 224 15.60 -8.34 2.94
CA PRO A 224 16.10 -7.05 2.51
C PRO A 224 17.07 -7.17 1.32
N SER A 225 16.66 -6.64 0.18
CA SER A 225 17.52 -6.51 -1.01
C SER A 225 18.16 -5.12 -1.10
N MET A 226 17.65 -4.15 -0.32
CA MET A 226 18.23 -2.83 -0.12
C MET A 226 18.33 -2.54 1.37
N LEU A 227 19.56 -2.52 1.90
CA LEU A 227 19.85 -2.08 3.26
C LEU A 227 19.94 -0.55 3.30
N ALA A 228 19.61 0.04 4.44
CA ALA A 228 19.69 1.48 4.66
C ALA A 228 18.69 2.32 3.81
N MET A 229 17.44 2.32 4.25
CA MET A 229 16.59 3.50 4.08
C MET A 229 17.23 4.62 4.90
N THR A 230 18.05 5.46 4.25
CA THR A 230 18.97 6.39 4.92
C THR A 230 18.25 7.17 6.04
N PRO A 231 18.65 7.02 7.32
CA PRO A 231 18.15 7.85 8.39
C PRO A 231 18.38 9.31 8.01
N LYS A 232 17.38 10.18 8.23
CA LYS A 232 17.64 11.62 8.15
C LYS A 232 18.79 11.93 9.12
N LYS A 233 19.73 12.80 8.71
CA LYS A 233 21.00 13.10 9.41
C LYS A 233 20.84 13.41 10.91
N ASP A 234 19.63 13.77 11.34
CA ASP A 234 19.33 14.22 12.70
C ASP A 234 18.62 13.17 13.58
N LYS A 235 18.46 11.92 13.13
CA LYS A 235 17.68 10.86 13.83
C LYS A 235 18.54 9.73 14.43
N TRP A 236 19.67 10.07 15.04
CA TRP A 236 20.47 9.09 15.79
C TRP A 236 19.91 8.77 17.18
N ARG A 237 18.93 9.55 17.65
CA ARG A 237 18.14 9.27 18.85
C ARG A 237 16.69 8.93 18.46
N PRO A 238 16.04 7.97 19.15
CA PRO A 238 14.61 7.71 18.97
C PRO A 238 13.82 9.02 19.11
N THR A 239 12.89 9.27 18.18
CA THR A 239 11.94 10.38 18.33
C THR A 239 10.77 10.01 19.23
N ASP A 240 10.55 8.72 19.41
CA ASP A 240 9.47 8.12 20.16
C ASP A 240 10.09 7.44 21.39
N PRO A 241 9.40 7.33 22.54
CA PRO A 241 9.93 6.70 23.77
C PRO A 241 10.20 5.21 23.61
N VAL A 242 9.74 4.61 22.51
CA VAL A 242 9.99 3.21 22.16
C VAL A 242 10.79 3.09 20.86
N SER A 243 11.48 1.96 20.71
CA SER A 243 12.23 1.67 19.49
C SER A 243 11.30 1.25 18.35
N HIS A 244 11.36 1.97 17.23
CA HIS A 244 10.81 1.54 15.95
C HIS A 244 11.86 1.82 14.87
N VAL A 245 12.56 0.78 14.44
CA VAL A 245 13.77 0.90 13.62
C VAL A 245 13.57 0.19 12.30
N THR A 246 13.53 0.94 11.21
CA THR A 246 13.57 0.39 9.85
C THR A 246 15.02 0.16 9.42
N TYR A 247 15.33 -1.02 8.89
CA TYR A 247 16.68 -1.37 8.49
C TYR A 247 16.81 -1.79 7.02
N GLY A 248 15.71 -2.16 6.35
CA GLY A 248 15.79 -2.61 4.96
C GLY A 248 14.48 -2.59 4.19
N TYR A 249 14.60 -2.82 2.89
CA TYR A 249 13.48 -3.00 1.98
C TYR A 249 13.70 -4.27 1.13
N GLY A 250 12.72 -5.16 1.16
CA GLY A 250 12.64 -6.39 0.38
C GLY A 250 11.98 -6.15 -0.99
N LEU A 251 11.16 -7.09 -1.44
CA LEU A 251 10.38 -6.98 -2.68
C LEU A 251 8.97 -6.50 -2.33
N GLY A 252 8.79 -5.18 -2.20
CA GLY A 252 7.50 -4.61 -1.75
C GLY A 252 7.27 -4.62 -0.25
N TRP A 253 8.30 -4.83 0.56
CA TRP A 253 8.18 -4.89 2.02
C TRP A 253 9.26 -4.08 2.71
N VAL A 254 8.89 -3.39 3.78
CA VAL A 254 9.83 -2.74 4.68
C VAL A 254 10.13 -3.70 5.83
N SER A 255 11.41 -3.90 6.13
CA SER A 255 11.85 -4.68 7.28
C SER A 255 12.25 -3.75 8.42
N ALA A 256 11.71 -4.02 9.60
CA ALA A 256 11.89 -3.20 10.78
C ALA A 256 11.80 -4.02 12.07
N ASP A 257 12.15 -3.39 13.18
CA ASP A 257 11.86 -3.88 14.52
C ASP A 257 11.00 -2.85 15.26
N TYR A 258 9.94 -3.33 15.91
CA TYR A 258 9.14 -2.53 16.84
C TYR A 258 9.25 -3.14 18.23
N ARG A 259 9.80 -2.37 19.17
CA ARG A 259 10.04 -2.80 20.57
C ARG A 259 10.81 -4.12 20.70
N GLY A 260 11.71 -4.39 19.76
CA GLY A 260 12.51 -5.63 19.70
C GLY A 260 11.83 -6.81 19.00
N PHE A 261 10.59 -6.64 18.53
CA PHE A 261 9.88 -7.64 17.75
C PHE A 261 10.10 -7.39 16.26
N ARG A 262 10.47 -8.45 15.55
CA ARG A 262 10.64 -8.42 14.09
C ARG A 262 9.33 -8.03 13.43
N GLN A 263 9.40 -7.01 12.61
CA GLN A 263 8.28 -6.45 11.88
C GLN A 263 8.56 -6.42 10.37
N VAL A 264 7.57 -6.80 9.58
CA VAL A 264 7.54 -6.59 8.14
C VAL A 264 6.29 -5.78 7.81
N PHE A 265 6.43 -4.68 7.09
CA PHE A 265 5.30 -3.77 6.87
C PHE A 265 5.28 -3.11 5.50
N HIS A 266 4.11 -2.57 5.14
CA HIS A 266 3.95 -1.67 4.00
C HIS A 266 2.98 -0.53 4.33
N THR A 267 3.10 0.57 3.59
CA THR A 267 2.25 1.76 3.75
C THR A 267 1.59 2.12 2.43
N GLY A 268 0.36 2.61 2.46
CA GLY A 268 -0.37 3.14 1.33
C GLY A 268 -0.75 4.59 1.56
N SER A 269 -0.58 5.45 0.56
CA SER A 269 -1.04 6.83 0.62
C SER A 269 -1.51 7.30 -0.75
N TYR A 270 -2.76 7.71 -0.80
CA TYR A 270 -3.36 8.41 -1.91
C TYR A 270 -4.02 9.70 -1.40
N ILE A 271 -4.50 10.57 -2.27
CA ILE A 271 -5.05 11.88 -1.89
C ILE A 271 -6.17 11.71 -0.85
N THR A 272 -7.07 10.76 -1.08
CA THR A 272 -8.28 10.55 -0.28
C THR A 272 -8.13 9.47 0.79
N HIS A 273 -7.17 8.56 0.64
CA HIS A 273 -7.02 7.37 1.48
C HIS A 273 -5.61 7.21 2.04
N SER A 274 -5.49 6.54 3.18
CA SER A 274 -4.21 6.11 3.73
C SER A 274 -4.38 4.75 4.39
N SER A 275 -3.40 3.88 4.25
CA SER A 275 -3.47 2.51 4.76
C SER A 275 -2.12 2.08 5.34
N ARG A 276 -2.13 1.17 6.30
CA ARG A 276 -0.94 0.51 6.85
C ARG A 276 -1.20 -0.96 7.10
N LEU A 277 -0.18 -1.76 6.83
CA LEU A 277 -0.15 -3.20 7.07
C LEU A 277 1.12 -3.53 7.85
N TRP A 278 0.99 -4.08 9.05
CA TRP A 278 2.08 -4.57 9.89
C TRP A 278 1.94 -6.07 10.10
N LEU A 279 3.03 -6.80 9.92
CA LEU A 279 3.14 -8.22 10.23
C LEU A 279 4.24 -8.41 11.26
N PHE A 280 3.99 -9.27 12.25
CA PHE A 280 4.93 -9.76 13.24
C PHE A 280 5.06 -11.27 13.08
N PRO A 281 5.91 -11.75 12.15
CA PRO A 281 5.86 -13.14 11.73
C PRO A 281 6.23 -14.13 12.82
N ASP A 282 7.09 -13.74 13.77
CA ASP A 282 7.52 -14.59 14.89
C ASP A 282 6.41 -14.81 15.93
N LEU A 283 5.33 -14.03 15.84
CA LEU A 283 4.18 -14.08 16.75
C LEU A 283 2.88 -14.48 16.06
N ASP A 284 2.90 -14.69 14.74
CA ASP A 284 1.70 -14.94 13.93
C ASP A 284 0.62 -13.82 14.08
N VAL A 285 1.08 -12.56 14.17
CA VAL A 285 0.22 -11.38 14.34
C VAL A 285 0.27 -10.48 13.11
N GLY A 286 -0.89 -10.00 12.67
CA GLY A 286 -1.03 -9.02 11.60
C GLY A 286 -2.01 -7.91 11.99
N ILE A 287 -1.70 -6.67 11.61
CA ILE A 287 -2.53 -5.49 11.84
C ILE A 287 -2.68 -4.76 10.51
N PHE A 288 -3.92 -4.54 10.09
CA PHE A 288 -4.25 -3.72 8.92
C PHE A 288 -5.22 -2.61 9.33
N LEU A 289 -4.91 -1.37 8.93
CA LEU A 289 -5.78 -0.22 9.14
C LEU A 289 -5.79 0.66 7.90
N THR A 290 -6.98 1.15 7.53
CA THR A 290 -7.18 2.09 6.43
C THR A 290 -8.16 3.18 6.85
N VAL A 291 -7.94 4.41 6.37
CA VAL A 291 -8.85 5.54 6.60
C VAL A 291 -9.01 6.34 5.31
N ASN A 292 -10.24 6.76 5.02
CA ASN A 292 -10.54 7.79 4.04
C ASN A 292 -10.82 9.12 4.75
N GLY A 293 -10.62 10.24 4.06
CA GLY A 293 -11.02 11.53 4.60
C GLY A 293 -10.33 12.73 3.96
N PRO A 294 -10.92 13.92 4.16
CA PRO A 294 -10.52 15.15 3.48
C PRO A 294 -9.22 15.75 4.05
N GLN A 295 -8.70 15.22 5.17
CA GLN A 295 -7.49 15.70 5.80
C GLN A 295 -6.26 15.44 4.91
N LYS A 296 -5.23 16.28 5.07
CA LYS A 296 -3.94 16.06 4.41
C LYS A 296 -3.37 14.68 4.76
N ASN A 297 -2.67 14.03 3.83
CA ASN A 297 -2.11 12.69 4.01
C ASN A 297 -1.25 12.55 5.28
N GLN A 298 -0.53 13.60 5.66
CA GLN A 298 0.26 13.60 6.90
C GLN A 298 -0.62 13.41 8.15
N ALA A 299 -1.80 14.03 8.21
CA ALA A 299 -2.72 13.89 9.33
C ALA A 299 -3.33 12.48 9.38
N LYS A 300 -3.81 11.95 8.23
CA LYS A 300 -4.30 10.57 8.10
C LYS A 300 -3.24 9.54 8.51
N THR A 301 -1.99 9.74 8.05
CA THR A 301 -0.86 8.86 8.35
C THR A 301 -0.51 8.84 9.84
N LYS A 302 -0.56 10.00 10.52
CA LYS A 302 -0.32 10.09 11.96
C LYS A 302 -1.44 9.42 12.76
N LEU A 303 -2.70 9.67 12.38
CA LEU A 303 -3.86 9.04 13.00
C LEU A 303 -3.74 7.50 12.94
N ILE A 304 -3.52 6.96 11.75
CA ILE A 304 -3.34 5.52 11.57
C ILE A 304 -2.17 5.02 12.42
N GLN A 305 -1.03 5.71 12.39
CA GLN A 305 0.16 5.28 13.12
C GLN A 305 -0.08 5.20 14.63
N SER A 306 -0.79 6.16 15.21
CA SER A 306 -1.18 6.15 16.61
C SER A 306 -2.02 4.92 16.99
N VAL A 307 -3.03 4.59 16.17
CA VAL A 307 -3.87 3.41 16.40
C VAL A 307 -3.06 2.12 16.23
N MET A 308 -2.16 2.07 15.24
CA MET A 308 -1.29 0.91 15.02
C MET A 308 -0.35 0.66 16.20
N TYR A 309 0.20 1.71 16.82
CA TYR A 309 1.05 1.57 18.01
C TYR A 309 0.28 1.00 19.21
N TYR A 310 -0.92 1.54 19.47
CA TYR A 310 -1.80 1.02 20.52
C TYR A 310 -2.14 -0.45 20.29
N ALA A 311 -2.61 -0.78 19.07
CA ALA A 311 -2.97 -2.16 18.72
C ALA A 311 -1.78 -3.11 18.79
N ALA A 312 -0.59 -2.66 18.36
CA ALA A 312 0.62 -3.47 18.48
C ALA A 312 0.99 -3.72 19.94
N ASP A 313 0.99 -2.70 20.80
CA ASP A 313 1.34 -2.89 22.20
C ASP A 313 0.35 -3.85 22.91
N GLU A 314 -0.95 -3.69 22.67
CA GLU A 314 -2.00 -4.59 23.19
C GLU A 314 -1.77 -6.04 22.74
N LEU A 315 -1.54 -6.27 21.44
CA LEU A 315 -1.31 -7.61 20.88
C LEU A 315 0.02 -8.24 21.33
N LEU A 316 1.00 -7.40 21.66
CA LEU A 316 2.31 -7.83 22.18
C LEU A 316 2.31 -7.99 23.71
N GLY A 317 1.22 -7.66 24.41
CA GLY A 317 1.14 -7.70 25.87
C GLY A 317 2.07 -6.68 26.56
N LEU A 318 2.34 -5.55 25.91
CA LEU A 318 3.25 -4.52 26.40
C LEU A 318 2.46 -3.31 26.95
N PRO A 319 3.03 -2.57 27.92
CA PRO A 319 2.44 -1.30 28.36
C PRO A 319 2.33 -0.32 27.19
N HIS A 320 1.15 0.30 27.05
CA HIS A 320 0.90 1.32 26.03
C HIS A 320 1.75 2.55 26.30
N TRP A 321 2.64 2.89 25.36
CA TRP A 321 3.38 4.16 25.45
C TRP A 321 2.60 5.30 24.79
N PHE A 322 1.75 4.98 23.81
CA PHE A 322 0.90 5.93 23.12
C PHE A 322 -0.58 5.63 23.38
N ASP A 323 -1.26 6.52 24.10
CA ASP A 323 -2.69 6.45 24.38
C ASP A 323 -3.34 7.85 24.37
N ALA A 324 -4.63 7.93 24.71
CA ALA A 324 -5.35 9.21 24.72
C ALA A 324 -4.77 10.23 25.72
N THR A 325 -4.15 9.77 26.81
CA THR A 325 -3.53 10.63 27.83
C THR A 325 -2.14 11.09 27.41
N SER A 326 -1.32 10.22 26.82
CA SER A 326 0.00 10.57 26.31
C SER A 326 -0.08 11.41 25.04
N ALA A 327 -1.08 11.21 24.17
CA ALA A 327 -1.28 12.04 22.97
C ALA A 327 -1.44 13.54 23.27
N CYS A 328 -2.01 13.89 24.44
CA CYS A 328 -2.21 15.27 24.88
C CYS A 328 -1.02 15.84 25.68
N THR A 329 -0.12 14.99 26.15
CA THR A 329 0.99 15.35 27.05
C THR A 329 2.37 15.12 26.44
N GLU A 330 2.47 14.47 25.29
CA GLU A 330 3.70 14.27 24.54
C GLU A 330 4.32 15.64 24.21
N PRO A 331 5.55 15.93 24.69
CA PRO A 331 6.26 17.11 24.23
C PRO A 331 6.48 16.97 22.72
N PRO A 332 6.37 18.06 21.93
CA PRO A 332 6.69 17.98 20.51
C PRO A 332 8.08 17.39 20.34
N ALA A 333 8.22 16.39 19.45
CA ALA A 333 9.49 15.72 19.18
C ALA A 333 10.63 16.75 19.18
N PRO A 334 11.68 16.56 19.98
CA PRO A 334 12.68 17.61 20.18
C PRO A 334 13.23 18.06 18.83
N ARG A 335 13.07 19.36 18.54
CA ARG A 335 13.59 19.96 17.31
C ARG A 335 15.10 20.08 17.47
N TRP A 336 15.83 19.06 17.06
CA TRP A 336 17.28 19.09 17.03
C TRP A 336 17.75 19.92 15.82
N GLY A 337 18.05 21.19 16.09
CA GLY A 337 18.64 22.17 15.18
C GLY A 337 19.15 23.35 16.02
N PRO A 338 20.07 24.19 15.52
CA PRO A 338 20.64 25.28 16.31
C PRO A 338 19.52 26.18 16.84
N SER A 339 19.36 26.15 18.15
CA SER A 339 18.34 26.82 18.94
C SER A 339 18.61 28.33 18.94
N ASN A 340 18.17 29.05 17.91
CA ASN A 340 18.19 30.52 17.86
C ASN A 340 16.99 31.10 17.10
N VAL A 341 15.78 30.56 17.31
CA VAL A 341 14.55 31.26 16.92
C VAL A 341 13.67 31.40 18.17
N PRO A 342 13.42 32.62 18.66
CA PRO A 342 12.57 32.83 19.83
C PRO A 342 11.18 32.25 19.56
N LEU A 343 10.67 31.47 20.50
CA LEU A 343 9.29 30.99 20.49
C LEU A 343 8.37 32.21 20.59
N ARG A 344 7.67 32.54 19.50
CA ARG A 344 6.59 33.52 19.53
C ARG A 344 5.44 32.88 20.30
N ASN A 345 5.22 33.34 21.54
CA ASN A 345 4.03 33.01 22.34
C ASN A 345 2.78 33.30 21.51
N LYS A 346 2.11 32.26 21.04
CA LYS A 346 0.69 32.35 20.71
C LYS A 346 -0.06 31.81 21.92
N GLU A 347 -0.82 32.69 22.55
CA GLU A 347 -1.78 32.34 23.60
C GLU A 347 -2.66 31.19 23.11
N LYS A 348 -2.79 30.17 23.96
CA LYS A 348 -3.67 29.02 23.74
C LYS A 348 -5.11 29.51 23.90
N SER A 349 -5.90 29.50 22.83
CA SER A 349 -7.35 29.45 22.95
C SER A 349 -7.76 28.05 23.43
N GLU A 350 -8.65 27.99 24.42
CA GLU A 350 -9.16 26.76 25.02
C GLU A 350 -9.72 25.77 23.99
N PRO A 351 -9.64 24.44 24.25
CA PRO A 351 -10.20 23.45 23.36
C PRO A 351 -11.74 23.46 23.44
N HIS A 352 -12.38 23.70 22.30
CA HIS A 352 -13.79 23.36 22.11
C HIS A 352 -13.94 21.83 22.21
N GLY A 353 -14.81 21.39 23.12
CA GLY A 353 -15.07 19.98 23.39
C GLY A 353 -15.54 19.23 22.15
N THR A 354 -14.96 18.05 21.94
CA THR A 354 -15.53 17.01 21.06
C THR A 354 -15.49 15.67 21.78
N ALA A 355 -16.51 14.87 21.48
CA ALA A 355 -17.02 13.76 22.27
C ALA A 355 -16.12 12.51 22.39
N ASN A 356 -16.24 11.85 23.54
CA ASN A 356 -15.84 10.46 23.84
C ASN A 356 -16.57 9.42 22.95
N PRO A 357 -16.23 8.12 22.99
CA PRO A 357 -14.92 7.49 22.78
C PRO A 357 -15.03 6.33 21.74
N GLY A 358 -13.89 5.77 21.32
CA GLY A 358 -13.77 4.73 20.28
C GLY A 358 -14.28 3.33 20.64
N SER A 359 -15.53 3.19 21.09
CA SER A 359 -16.15 1.89 21.40
C SER A 359 -16.97 1.26 20.26
N LEU A 360 -16.77 1.67 19.01
CA LEU A 360 -17.63 1.23 17.89
C LEU A 360 -16.97 0.46 16.75
N TYR A 361 -15.65 0.25 16.75
CA TYR A 361 -14.98 -0.49 15.67
C TYR A 361 -13.83 -1.36 16.15
N GLY A 362 -14.10 -2.20 17.15
CA GLY A 362 -13.20 -3.27 17.59
C GLY A 362 -13.87 -4.62 17.40
N GLY A 363 -13.57 -5.31 16.30
CA GLY A 363 -13.85 -6.74 16.16
C GLY A 363 -12.60 -7.53 16.51
N SER A 364 -12.56 -8.17 17.67
CA SER A 364 -11.60 -9.22 17.96
C SER A 364 -12.23 -10.57 17.59
N PHE A 365 -11.63 -11.30 16.65
CA PHE A 365 -12.10 -12.64 16.31
C PHE A 365 -11.40 -13.65 17.24
N ASN A 366 -12.11 -14.15 18.25
CA ASN A 366 -11.62 -15.22 19.11
C ASN A 366 -12.38 -16.51 18.79
N ARG A 367 -11.63 -17.57 18.45
CA ARG A 367 -12.19 -18.84 17.98
C ARG A 367 -12.58 -19.70 19.18
N SER A 368 -13.85 -19.72 19.55
CA SER A 368 -14.41 -20.78 20.40
C SER A 368 -15.76 -21.25 19.86
N LEU A 369 -15.68 -22.25 18.98
CA LEU A 369 -16.78 -23.15 18.66
C LEU A 369 -16.98 -24.11 19.84
N VAL A 370 -18.04 -23.94 20.62
CA VAL A 370 -18.79 -25.09 21.19
C VAL A 370 -20.27 -24.72 21.18
N SER A 371 -21.00 -25.40 20.32
CA SER A 371 -22.46 -25.47 20.26
C SER A 371 -23.03 -25.92 21.60
N HIS A 372 -24.03 -25.22 22.13
CA HIS A 372 -25.14 -25.85 22.86
C HIS A 372 -26.42 -25.22 22.32
N GLY A 373 -27.11 -25.97 21.46
CA GLY A 373 -28.52 -25.72 21.22
C GLY A 373 -29.31 -26.05 22.48
N ASN A 374 -30.44 -25.40 22.67
CA ASN A 374 -31.54 -25.97 23.42
C ASN A 374 -32.86 -25.54 22.80
N GLN A 375 -33.74 -26.54 22.78
CA GLN A 375 -35.15 -26.49 22.39
C GLN A 375 -35.94 -25.44 23.15
#